data_AF-A0A662K1Q2-F1
#
_entry.id   AF-A0A662K1Q2-F1
#
_cell.length_a   1.000
_cell.length_b   1.000
_cell.length_c   1.000
_cell.angle_alpha   90.00
_cell.angle_beta   90.00
_cell.angle_gamma   90.00
#
_symmetry.space_group_name_H-M   'P 1'
#
loop_
_entity.id
_entity.type
_entity.pdbx_description
1 polymer ?
#
loop_
_entity_poly.entity_id
_entity_poly.type
_entity_poly.pdbx_seq_one_letter_code
_entity_poly.pdbx_strand_id
1 'polypeptide(L)'
;NPLLEFFYLKFTDGEIDFVLKEGLEIKQLIQVTYASGRDEIERREIKSLVKAGNELKCKDLLLITWDYEDELKVDNKTIRCAPLWEWLLTV
;
A
#
# COMPACT_ATOMS: atom_id res chain seq x y z
N ASN A 1 16.33 13.17 1.72
CA ASN A 1 17.14 11.98 1.39
C ASN A 1 17.32 11.95 -0.13
N PRO A 2 18.53 12.11 -0.68
CA PRO A 2 18.76 12.25 -2.12
C PRO A 2 18.56 10.95 -2.93
N LEU A 3 18.45 9.79 -2.26
CA LEU A 3 18.23 8.49 -2.91
C LEU A 3 16.76 8.07 -2.93
N LEU A 4 15.87 8.89 -2.35
CA LEU A 4 14.45 8.58 -2.23
C LEU A 4 13.72 8.99 -3.50
N GLU A 5 13.01 8.04 -4.08
CA GLU A 5 12.25 8.20 -5.31
C GLU A 5 10.82 7.67 -5.11
N PHE A 6 9.85 8.31 -5.76
CA PHE A 6 8.44 7.92 -5.73
C PHE A 6 7.97 7.63 -7.15
N PHE A 7 7.24 6.53 -7.31
CA PHE A 7 6.69 6.12 -8.61
C PHE A 7 5.23 5.74 -8.48
N TYR A 8 4.48 5.96 -9.55
CA TYR A 8 3.20 5.29 -9.78
C TYR A 8 3.46 4.03 -10.60
N LEU A 9 2.86 2.91 -10.20
CA LEU A 9 3.01 1.63 -10.88
C LEU A 9 1.68 1.15 -11.43
N LYS A 10 1.64 0.86 -12.73
CA LYS A 10 0.46 0.29 -13.40
C LYS A 10 0.81 -1.02 -14.09
N PHE A 11 -0.07 -1.99 -13.98
CA PHE A 11 0.01 -3.29 -14.67
C PHE A 11 -1.39 -3.72 -15.13
N THR A 12 -1.47 -4.83 -15.87
CA THR A 12 -2.71 -5.25 -16.56
C THR A 12 -3.92 -5.38 -15.64
N ASP A 13 -3.72 -5.83 -14.40
CA ASP A 13 -4.80 -6.16 -13.47
C ASP A 13 -4.88 -5.22 -12.26
N GLY A 14 -4.17 -4.09 -12.28
CA GLY A 14 -4.12 -3.19 -11.12
C GLY A 14 -3.06 -2.11 -11.19
N GLU A 15 -3.03 -1.32 -10.13
CA GLU A 15 -2.09 -0.22 -9.95
C GLU A 15 -1.69 -0.12 -8.47
N ILE A 16 -0.57 0.56 -8.22
CA ILE A 16 -0.11 1.02 -6.90
C ILE A 16 0.11 2.51 -7.01
N ASP A 17 -0.56 3.28 -6.17
CA ASP A 17 -0.52 4.75 -6.19
C ASP A 17 0.89 5.28 -5.94
N PHE A 18 1.58 4.74 -4.92
CA PHE A 18 2.95 5.13 -4.59
C PHE A 18 3.84 3.92 -4.30
N VAL A 19 4.95 3.86 -5.02
CA VAL A 19 6.08 2.97 -4.77
C VAL A 19 7.23 3.82 -4.24
N LEU A 20 7.60 3.58 -2.98
CA LEU A 20 8.75 4.23 -2.36
C LEU A 20 10.00 3.41 -2.62
N LYS A 21 10.99 4.01 -3.26
CA LYS A 21 12.28 3.38 -3.54
C LYS A 21 13.40 4.19 -2.92
N GLU A 22 14.34 3.50 -2.27
CA GLU A 22 15.56 4.09 -1.76
C GLU A 22 16.76 3.35 -2.34
N GLY A 23 17.52 4.02 -3.22
CA GLY A 23 18.63 3.37 -3.93
C GLY A 23 18.12 2.22 -4.80
N LEU A 24 18.44 0.96 -4.44
CA LEU A 24 17.97 -0.24 -5.17
C LEU A 24 16.83 -0.97 -4.45
N GLU A 25 16.43 -0.52 -3.26
CA GLU A 25 15.43 -1.18 -2.42
C GLU A 25 14.06 -0.55 -2.58
N ILE A 26 13.02 -1.36 -2.78
CA ILE A 26 11.63 -0.92 -2.67
C ILE A 26 11.24 -0.94 -1.20
N LYS A 27 11.16 0.24 -0.60
CA LYS A 27 10.92 0.44 0.83
C LYS A 27 9.48 0.16 1.21
N GLN A 28 8.53 0.70 0.46
CA GLN A 28 7.12 0.63 0.80
C GLN A 28 6.25 0.71 -0.45
N LEU A 29 5.12 -0.01 -0.44
CA LEU A 29 4.06 0.11 -1.41
C LEU A 29 2.83 0.70 -0.73
N ILE A 30 2.29 1.78 -1.28
CA ILE A 30 1.15 2.50 -0.72
C ILE A 30 0.03 2.53 -1.75
N GLN A 31 -1.14 2.08 -1.34
CA GLN A 31 -2.40 2.27 -2.04
C GLN A 31 -3.29 3.20 -1.21
N VAL A 32 -4.13 4.01 -1.85
CA VAL A 32 -5.07 4.91 -1.18
C VAL A 32 -6.50 4.55 -1.58
N THR A 33 -7.43 4.58 -0.61
CA THR A 33 -8.84 4.29 -0.83
C THR A 33 -9.74 5.17 0.02
N TYR A 34 -10.97 5.39 -0.42
CA TYR A 34 -12.01 6.12 0.33
C TYR A 34 -12.74 5.25 1.36
N ALA A 35 -12.35 3.98 1.50
CA ALA A 35 -12.99 3.07 2.44
C ALA A 35 -12.91 3.60 3.88
N SER A 36 -14.06 3.66 4.55
CA SER A 36 -14.19 3.92 5.99
C SER A 36 -14.43 2.64 6.78
N GLY A 37 -14.68 1.52 6.09
CA GLY A 37 -14.89 0.19 6.69
C GLY A 37 -14.30 -0.93 5.83
N ARG A 38 -14.16 -2.13 6.44
CA ARG A 38 -13.54 -3.29 5.80
C ARG A 38 -14.26 -3.75 4.53
N ASP A 39 -15.58 -3.67 4.52
CA ASP A 39 -16.48 -4.09 3.46
C ASP A 39 -16.46 -3.14 2.25
N GLU A 40 -16.03 -1.89 2.46
CA GLU A 40 -15.83 -0.90 1.40
C GLU A 40 -14.48 -1.08 0.67
N ILE A 41 -13.51 -1.77 1.29
CA ILE A 41 -12.21 -2.05 0.66
C ILE A 41 -12.41 -3.07 -0.46
N GLU A 42 -12.21 -2.60 -1.69
CA GLU A 42 -12.33 -3.44 -2.85
C GLU A 42 -11.27 -4.55 -2.86
N ARG A 43 -11.69 -5.78 -3.19
CA ARG A 43 -10.76 -6.93 -3.28
C ARG A 43 -9.61 -6.69 -4.26
N ARG A 44 -9.79 -5.82 -5.27
CA ARG A 44 -8.74 -5.48 -6.23
C ARG A 44 -7.59 -4.68 -5.59
N GLU A 45 -7.86 -3.80 -4.63
CA GLU A 45 -6.82 -3.00 -3.97
C GLU A 45 -5.85 -3.90 -3.20
N ILE A 46 -6.41 -4.83 -2.41
CA ILE A 46 -5.64 -5.84 -1.67
C ILE A 46 -4.83 -6.71 -2.63
N LYS A 47 -5.45 -7.20 -3.71
CA LYS A 47 -4.77 -8.04 -4.69
C LYS A 47 -3.63 -7.31 -5.39
N SER A 48 -3.81 -6.04 -5.74
CA SER A 48 -2.77 -5.21 -6.35
C SER A 48 -1.57 -5.08 -5.42
N LEU A 49 -1.80 -4.73 -4.14
CA LEU A 49 -0.74 -4.61 -3.13
C LEU A 49 0.01 -5.93 -2.92
N VAL A 50 -0.69 -7.06 -2.78
CA VAL A 50 -0.06 -8.37 -2.61
C VAL A 50 0.76 -8.75 -3.84
N LYS A 51 0.21 -8.56 -5.05
CA LYS A 51 0.90 -8.87 -6.32
C LYS A 51 2.18 -8.05 -6.46
N ALA A 52 2.09 -6.73 -6.32
CA ALA A 52 3.23 -5.84 -6.40
C ALA A 52 4.26 -6.14 -5.29
N GLY A 53 3.81 -6.44 -4.06
CA GLY A 53 4.67 -6.84 -2.94
C GLY A 53 5.43 -8.15 -3.18
N ASN A 54 4.86 -9.07 -3.97
CA ASN A 54 5.55 -10.29 -4.37
C ASN A 54 6.55 -10.04 -5.51
N GLU A 55 6.16 -9.32 -6.56
CA GLU A 55 7.01 -9.03 -7.71
C GLU A 55 8.21 -8.15 -7.34
N LEU A 56 7.98 -7.12 -6.52
CA LEU A 56 9.00 -6.18 -6.06
C LEU A 56 9.73 -6.64 -4.79
N LYS A 57 9.36 -7.81 -4.25
CA LYS A 57 9.90 -8.36 -2.99
C LYS A 57 9.78 -7.40 -1.79
N CYS A 58 8.78 -6.53 -1.80
CA CYS A 58 8.49 -5.59 -0.72
C CYS A 58 7.59 -6.24 0.35
N LYS A 59 7.87 -5.97 1.62
CA LYS A 59 7.08 -6.47 2.76
C LYS A 59 6.25 -5.38 3.44
N ASP A 60 6.62 -4.11 3.27
CA ASP A 60 5.89 -2.99 3.83
C ASP A 60 4.79 -2.58 2.85
N LEU A 61 3.57 -3.05 3.13
CA LEU A 61 2.38 -2.83 2.34
C LEU A 61 1.41 -1.97 3.16
N LEU A 62 1.10 -0.78 2.66
CA LEU A 62 0.23 0.18 3.31
C LEU A 62 -1.00 0.44 2.44
N LEU A 63 -2.18 0.35 3.04
CA LEU A 63 -3.42 0.86 2.49
C LEU A 63 -3.86 2.05 3.33
N ILE A 64 -3.76 3.26 2.78
CA ILE A 64 -4.30 4.46 3.41
C ILE A 64 -5.80 4.48 3.15
N THR A 65 -6.58 4.55 4.20
CA THR A 65 -8.05 4.53 4.17
C THR A 65 -8.61 5.88 4.59
N TRP A 66 -9.92 6.08 4.49
CA TRP A 66 -10.54 7.28 5.03
C TRP A 66 -10.56 7.24 6.57
N ASP A 67 -11.01 6.12 7.15
CA ASP A 67 -11.17 5.97 8.61
C ASP A 67 -10.96 4.52 9.13
N TYR A 68 -10.61 3.58 8.27
CA TYR A 68 -10.46 2.16 8.66
C TYR A 68 -9.01 1.81 9.05
N GLU A 69 -8.85 1.32 10.27
CA GLU A 69 -7.56 0.87 10.82
C GLU A 69 -7.61 -0.64 11.12
N ASP A 70 -6.67 -1.41 10.55
CA ASP A 70 -6.54 -2.86 10.81
C ASP A 70 -5.25 -3.44 10.20
N GLU A 71 -4.97 -4.72 10.45
CA GLU A 71 -4.00 -5.52 9.72
C GLU A 71 -4.67 -6.64 8.93
N LEU A 72 -4.63 -6.54 7.59
CA LEU A 72 -5.17 -7.57 6.72
C LEU A 72 -4.10 -8.61 6.39
N LYS A 73 -4.37 -9.88 6.74
CA LYS A 73 -3.50 -11.02 6.42
C LYS A 73 -4.01 -11.74 5.18
N VAL A 74 -3.25 -11.71 4.10
CA VAL A 74 -3.59 -12.31 2.79
C VAL A 74 -2.35 -12.93 2.16
N ASP A 75 -2.42 -14.19 1.73
CA ASP A 75 -1.32 -14.89 1.03
C ASP A 75 0.06 -14.75 1.71
N ASN A 76 0.12 -14.95 3.03
CA ASN A 76 1.32 -14.77 3.86
C ASN A 76 1.94 -13.35 3.88
N LYS A 77 1.20 -12.35 3.40
CA LYS A 77 1.52 -10.93 3.55
C LYS A 77 0.60 -10.30 4.60
N THR A 78 1.11 -9.27 5.26
CA THR A 78 0.33 -8.37 6.09
C THR A 78 0.25 -7.03 5.38
N ILE A 79 -0.96 -6.51 5.22
CA ILE A 79 -1.22 -5.15 4.75
C ILE A 79 -1.68 -4.35 5.95
N ARG A 80 -1.00 -3.26 6.24
CA ARG A 80 -1.44 -2.31 7.26
C ARG A 80 -2.46 -1.36 6.66
N CYS A 81 -3.65 -1.29 7.22
CA CYS A 81 -4.65 -0.29 6.92
C CYS A 81 -4.49 0.85 7.94
N ALA A 82 -4.30 2.07 7.45
CA ALA A 82 -4.14 3.24 8.30
C ALA A 82 -5.08 4.36 7.83
N PRO A 83 -5.89 4.95 8.73
CA PRO A 83 -6.66 6.15 8.43
C PRO A 83 -5.77 7.28 7.92
N LEU A 84 -6.23 8.01 6.90
CA LEU A 84 -5.48 9.12 6.32
C LEU A 84 -5.13 10.18 7.37
N TRP A 85 -6.07 10.52 8.25
CA TRP A 85 -5.86 11.52 9.29
C TRP A 85 -4.77 11.10 10.27
N GLU A 86 -4.72 9.82 10.64
CA GLU A 86 -3.70 9.30 11.55
C GLU A 86 -2.34 9.26 10.84
N TRP A 87 -2.31 8.77 9.59
CA TRP A 87 -1.09 8.75 8.78
C TRP A 87 -0.46 10.13 8.67
N LEU A 88 -1.27 11.17 8.40
CA LEU A 88 -0.81 12.57 8.31
C LEU A 88 -0.22 13.12 9.61
N LEU A 89 -0.62 12.60 10.77
CA LEU A 89 -0.10 13.02 12.09
C LEU A 89 1.20 12.30 12.48
N THR A 90 1.54 11.22 11.77
CA THR A 90 2.79 10.46 11.99
C THR A 90 3.96 10.90 11.11
N VAL A 91 3.73 11.89 10.24
CA VAL A 91 4.71 12.43 9.28
C VAL A 91 5.71 13.37 9.94
#